data_AF-A0A6L2MGC2-F1
#
_entry.id   AF-A0A6L2MGC2-F1
#
_cell.length_a   1.000
_cell.length_b   1.000
_cell.length_c   1.000
_cell.angle_alpha   90.00
_cell.angle_beta   90.00
_cell.angle_gamma   90.00
#
_symmetry.space_group_name_H-M   'P 1'
#
loop_
_entity.id
_entity.type
_entity.pdbx_description
1 polymer ?
#
loop_
_entity_poly.entity_id
_entity_poly.type
_entity_poly.pdbx_seq_one_letter_code
_entity_poly.pdbx_strand_id
1 'polypeptide(L)'
;MLAKHYTEAVGFDIVFFLPDSEEDFASYNEFVRYLGDGDRVGVAKFDDGTTLLLVPTSEFLTNVLNVSRLERLYGVVLKFPQHTSPGTSAQP
;
A
#
# COMPACT_ATOMS: atom_id res chain seq x y z
N MET A 1 -11.47 -6.67 0.96
CA MET A 1 -10.76 -7.22 -0.22
C MET A 1 -9.53 -6.34 -0.51
N LEU A 2 -8.45 -6.60 0.22
CA LEU A 2 -7.06 -6.26 -0.11
C LEU A 2 -6.23 -7.55 -0.02
N ALA A 3 -6.54 -8.38 0.98
CA ALA A 3 -6.08 -9.76 1.14
C ALA A 3 -6.15 -10.59 -0.14
N LYS A 4 -7.20 -10.43 -0.98
CA LYS A 4 -7.31 -11.14 -2.27
C LYS A 4 -6.27 -10.67 -3.31
N HIS A 5 -5.98 -9.38 -3.37
CA HIS A 5 -4.92 -8.86 -4.24
C HIS A 5 -3.54 -9.25 -3.72
N TYR A 6 -3.38 -9.35 -2.40
CA TYR A 6 -2.17 -9.87 -1.78
C TYR A 6 -1.91 -11.34 -2.14
N THR A 7 -2.94 -12.18 -2.22
CA THR A 7 -2.78 -13.61 -2.60
C THR A 7 -2.36 -13.82 -4.04
N GLU A 8 -2.60 -12.85 -4.92
CA GLU A 8 -2.20 -12.88 -6.33
C GLU A 8 -0.86 -12.18 -6.58
N ALA A 9 -0.35 -11.44 -5.60
CA ALA A 9 0.93 -10.78 -5.68
C ALA A 9 2.08 -11.79 -5.51
N VAL A 10 3.11 -11.66 -6.34
CA VAL A 10 4.35 -12.45 -6.24
C VAL A 10 5.38 -11.79 -5.33
N GLY A 11 5.11 -10.57 -4.88
CA GLY A 11 5.93 -9.84 -3.93
C GLY A 11 5.35 -8.47 -3.61
N PHE A 12 6.00 -7.74 -2.71
CA PHE A 12 5.62 -6.38 -2.37
C PHE A 12 6.82 -5.56 -1.91
N ASP A 13 6.74 -4.24 -2.04
CA ASP A 13 7.65 -3.29 -1.40
C ASP A 13 6.89 -2.47 -0.36
N ILE A 14 7.57 -2.13 0.74
CA ILE A 14 7.02 -1.32 1.83
C ILE A 14 7.89 -0.08 2.05
N VAL A 15 7.24 1.07 2.16
CA VAL A 15 7.83 2.31 2.66
C VAL A 15 7.05 2.82 3.86
N PHE A 16 7.72 3.57 4.73
CA PHE A 16 7.10 4.20 5.89
C PHE A 16 6.93 5.69 5.63
N PHE A 17 5.73 6.21 5.83
CA PHE A 17 5.49 7.64 5.84
C PHE A 17 5.60 8.15 7.27
N LEU A 18 6.31 9.26 7.42
CA LEU A 18 6.42 9.98 8.68
C LEU A 18 6.13 11.46 8.40
N PRO A 19 5.59 12.18 9.39
CA PRO A 19 5.52 13.64 9.28
C PRO A 19 6.94 14.19 9.11
N ASP A 20 7.08 15.17 8.20
CA ASP A 20 8.37 15.81 7.93
C ASP A 20 8.82 16.69 9.11
N SER A 21 7.84 17.26 9.81
CA SER A 21 8.05 18.16 10.93
C SER A 21 6.98 18.02 12.03
N GLU A 22 7.16 18.73 13.15
CA GLU A 22 6.17 18.73 14.24
C GLU A 22 4.83 19.36 13.84
N GLU A 23 4.83 20.33 12.93
CA GLU A 23 3.61 20.97 12.43
C GLU A 23 2.73 20.00 11.62
N ASP A 24 3.34 19.01 10.96
CA ASP A 24 2.62 17.97 10.20
C ASP A 24 2.03 16.87 11.09
N PHE A 25 2.46 16.77 12.35
CA PHE A 25 2.13 15.64 13.23
C PHE A 25 0.62 15.50 13.46
N ALA A 26 -0.10 16.62 13.61
CA ALA A 26 -1.54 16.60 13.83
C ALA A 26 -2.30 16.07 12.60
N SER A 27 -2.02 16.63 11.42
CA SER A 27 -2.66 16.23 10.16
C SER A 27 -2.31 14.80 9.76
N TYR A 28 -1.06 14.38 10.00
CA TYR A 28 -0.63 13.00 9.80
C TYR A 28 -1.44 12.02 10.64
N ASN A 29 -1.58 12.26 11.94
CA ASN A 29 -2.33 11.37 12.83
C ASN A 29 -3.83 11.39 12.54
N GLU A 30 -4.40 12.53 12.19
CA GLU A 30 -5.80 12.61 11.74
C GLU A 30 -6.03 11.73 10.52
N PHE A 31 -5.13 11.77 9.53
CA PHE A 31 -5.25 10.93 8.34
C PHE A 31 -5.08 9.44 8.64
N VAL A 32 -4.13 9.06 9.51
CA VAL A 32 -3.96 7.67 9.95
C VAL A 32 -5.23 7.15 10.64
N ARG A 33 -5.83 7.95 11.53
CA ARG A 33 -7.08 7.58 12.24
C ARG A 33 -8.27 7.50 11.29
N TYR A 34 -8.41 8.46 10.38
CA TYR A 34 -9.46 8.46 9.36
C TYR A 34 -9.49 7.16 8.54
N LEU A 35 -8.31 6.65 8.14
CA LEU A 35 -8.21 5.38 7.44
C LEU A 35 -8.54 4.19 8.36
N GLY A 36 -7.99 4.20 9.58
CA GLY A 36 -8.16 3.11 10.55
C GLY A 36 -9.60 2.91 10.99
N ASP A 37 -10.28 3.98 11.39
CA ASP A 37 -11.66 3.95 11.90
C ASP A 37 -12.67 3.47 10.84
N GLY A 38 -12.33 3.61 9.56
CA GLY A 38 -13.19 3.22 8.44
C GLY A 38 -12.92 1.83 7.87
N ASP A 39 -11.91 1.09 8.36
CA ASP A 39 -11.33 -0.09 7.68
C ASP A 39 -10.99 0.23 6.20
N ARG A 40 -10.38 1.41 5.98
CA ARG A 40 -10.08 1.95 4.65
C ARG A 40 -8.59 1.89 4.36
N VAL A 41 -8.29 1.91 3.07
CA VAL A 41 -6.94 2.03 2.52
C VAL A 41 -6.94 3.19 1.55
N GLY A 42 -5.96 4.08 1.67
CA GLY A 42 -5.74 5.14 0.68
C GLY A 42 -5.13 4.56 -0.58
N VAL A 43 -5.44 5.16 -1.74
CA VAL A 43 -4.89 4.73 -3.03
C VAL A 43 -4.25 5.94 -3.70
N ALA A 44 -2.98 5.81 -4.02
CA ALA A 44 -2.21 6.76 -4.80
C ALA A 44 -1.57 6.05 -6.00
N LYS A 45 -1.10 6.83 -6.98
CA LYS A 45 -0.36 6.31 -8.13
C LYS A 45 0.95 7.07 -8.27
N PHE A 46 2.01 6.34 -8.57
CA PHE A 46 3.25 6.93 -9.05
C PHE A 46 3.07 7.39 -10.50
N ASP A 47 4.00 8.23 -10.97
CA ASP A 47 3.98 8.78 -12.34
C ASP A 47 4.05 7.68 -13.42
N ASP A 48 4.64 6.53 -13.10
CA ASP A 48 4.73 5.36 -13.98
C ASP A 48 3.44 4.51 -14.01
N GLY A 49 2.41 4.92 -13.27
CA GLY A 49 1.13 4.21 -13.15
C GLY A 49 1.10 3.12 -12.07
N THR A 50 2.22 2.86 -11.39
CA THR A 50 2.28 1.91 -10.27
C THR A 50 1.36 2.35 -9.14
N THR A 51 0.54 1.43 -8.61
CA THR A 51 -0.39 1.73 -7.52
C THR A 51 0.31 1.63 -6.17
N LEU A 52 0.19 2.69 -5.37
CA LEU A 52 0.60 2.74 -3.98
C LEU A 52 -0.63 2.68 -3.06
N LEU A 53 -0.62 1.72 -2.14
CA LEU A 53 -1.65 1.57 -1.13
C LEU A 53 -1.17 2.19 0.19
N LEU A 54 -1.94 3.12 0.74
CA LEU A 54 -1.68 3.77 2.02
C LEU A 54 -2.49 3.07 3.11
N VAL A 55 -1.81 2.28 3.92
CA VAL A 55 -2.42 1.40 4.91
C VAL A 55 -2.11 1.93 6.30
N PRO A 56 -3.12 2.27 7.13
CA PRO A 56 -2.89 2.62 8.52
C PRO A 56 -2.47 1.36 9.30
N THR A 57 -1.82 1.53 10.43
CA THR A 57 -1.59 0.44 11.39
C THR A 57 -2.89 -0.29 11.70
N SER A 58 -2.97 -1.57 11.33
CA SER A 58 -4.13 -2.43 11.59
C SER A 58 -3.70 -3.86 11.95
N GLU A 59 -4.64 -4.69 12.41
CA GLU A 59 -4.40 -6.12 12.66
C GLU A 59 -3.84 -6.84 11.42
N PHE A 60 -4.16 -6.37 10.20
CA PHE A 60 -3.62 -6.96 8.96
C PHE A 60 -2.09 -6.82 8.90
N LEU A 61 -1.54 -5.64 9.16
CA LEU A 61 -0.08 -5.43 9.15
C LEU A 61 0.60 -6.19 10.31
N THR A 62 -0.05 -6.27 11.46
CA THR A 62 0.50 -6.94 12.64
C THR A 62 0.52 -8.47 12.46
N ASN A 63 -0.56 -9.06 11.92
CA ASN A 63 -0.73 -10.50 11.77
C ASN A 63 -0.11 -11.06 10.47
N VAL A 64 0.01 -10.26 9.40
CA VAL A 64 0.55 -10.71 8.11
C VAL A 64 2.02 -10.31 7.94
N LEU A 65 2.44 -9.14 8.45
CA LEU A 65 3.78 -8.59 8.19
C LEU A 65 4.67 -8.49 9.45
N ASN A 66 4.16 -8.84 10.64
CA ASN A 66 4.91 -8.96 11.89
C ASN A 66 5.71 -7.68 12.28
N VAL A 67 5.17 -6.50 11.99
CA VAL A 67 5.80 -5.21 12.33
C VAL A 67 5.31 -4.74 13.70
N SER A 68 6.22 -4.25 14.55
CA SER A 68 5.89 -3.69 15.87
C SER A 68 4.82 -2.60 15.77
N ARG A 69 3.87 -2.58 16.71
CA ARG A 69 2.65 -1.77 16.82
C ARG A 69 2.87 -0.24 16.96
N LEU A 70 3.77 0.32 16.17
CA LEU A 70 3.97 1.76 16.05
C LEU A 70 2.89 2.32 15.13
N GLU A 71 2.12 3.29 15.62
CA GLU A 71 1.10 3.98 14.84
C GLU A 71 1.77 4.72 13.67
N ARG A 72 1.71 4.10 12.49
CA ARG A 72 2.37 4.60 11.28
C ARG A 72 1.50 4.39 10.05
N LEU A 73 1.76 5.20 9.04
CA LEU A 73 1.21 5.03 7.71
C LEU A 73 2.20 4.25 6.83
N TYR A 74 1.72 3.16 6.24
CA TYR A 74 2.51 2.25 5.44
C TYR A 74 2.16 2.44 3.97
N GLY A 75 3.16 2.70 3.13
CA GLY A 75 3.01 2.63 1.68
C GLY A 75 3.34 1.23 1.20
N VAL A 76 2.40 0.56 0.55
CA VAL A 76 2.57 -0.80 0.02
C VAL A 76 2.41 -0.78 -1.49
N VAL A 77 3.41 -1.31 -2.18
CA VAL A 77 3.34 -1.58 -3.63
C VAL A 77 3.29 -3.08 -3.83
N LEU A 78 2.24 -3.57 -4.49
CA LEU A 78 2.09 -4.98 -4.83
C LEU A 78 2.73 -5.27 -6.20
N LYS A 79 3.56 -6.31 -6.25
CA LYS A 79 4.15 -6.81 -7.48
C LYS A 79 3.33 -7.99 -7.97
N PHE A 80 2.73 -7.84 -9.15
CA PHE A 80 2.02 -8.93 -9.82
C PHE A 80 2.95 -9.57 -10.86
N PRO A 81 2.80 -10.88 -11.14
CA PRO A 81 3.53 -11.49 -12.22
C PRO A 81 3.16 -10.76 -13.51
N GLN A 82 4.16 -10.34 -14.29
CA GLN A 82 3.88 -9.80 -15.61
C GLN A 82 3.22 -10.91 -16.42
N HIS A 83 1.91 -10.80 -16.64
CA HIS A 83 1.30 -11.48 -17.75
C HIS A 83 1.97 -10.88 -18.99
N THR A 84 2.98 -11.57 -19.51
CA THR A 84 3.43 -11.38 -20.90
C THR A 84 2.17 -11.48 -21.74
N SER A 85 1.64 -10.32 -22.12
CA SER A 85 0.67 -10.24 -23.19
C SER A 85 1.40 -10.84 -24.39
N PRO A 86 0.89 -11.90 -25.04
CA PRO A 86 1.50 -12.38 -26.26
C PRO A 86 1.42 -11.21 -27.22
N GLY A 87 2.56 -10.59 -27.48
CA GLY A 87 2.67 -9.51 -28.45
C GLY A 87 2.02 -10.02 -29.73
N THR A 88 1.02 -9.28 -30.19
CA THR A 88 0.30 -9.53 -31.43
C THR A 88 1.34 -9.83 -32.50
N SER A 89 1.47 -11.10 -32.85
CA SER A 89 2.28 -11.58 -33.96
C SER A 89 1.72 -10.96 -35.22
N ALA A 90 2.35 -9.87 -35.67
CA ALA A 90 2.11 -9.30 -36.98
C ALA A 90 2.64 -10.29 -38.02
N GLN A 91 1.73 -10.92 -38.74
CA GLN A 91 1.94 -11.56 -40.04
C GLN A 91 0.57 -11.66 -40.75
N PRO A 92 0.45 -11.54 -42.08
CA PRO A 92 1.48 -11.40 -43.13
C PRO A 92 1.56 -10.02 -43.79
#